data_AF-A0AA96P9T2-F1
#
_entry.id   AF-A0AA96P9T2-F1
#
_cell.length_a   1.000
_cell.length_b   1.000
_cell.length_c   1.000
_cell.angle_alpha   90.00
_cell.angle_beta   90.00
_cell.angle_gamma   90.00
#
_symmetry.space_group_name_H-M   'P 1'
#
loop_
_entity.id
_entity.type
_entity.pdbx_description
1 polymer ?
#
loop_
_entity_poly.entity_id
_entity_poly.type
_entity_poly.pdbx_seq_one_letter_code
_entity_poly.pdbx_strand_id
1 'polypeptide(L)' 'MRKLAMNIPAGNRAIDIYGALSGHSEAPGVRAQLSQHLDQLHSEGETDHHRLTVHGLSFLRQNDLQRNS' A
#
# COMPACT_ATOMS: atom_id res chain seq x y z
N MET A 1 1.02 19.28 13.11
CA MET A 1 1.44 17.87 13.30
C MET A 1 1.05 17.10 12.04
N ARG A 2 2.02 16.62 11.25
CA ARG A 2 1.73 15.76 10.08
C ARG A 2 1.40 14.36 10.58
N LYS A 3 0.11 14.03 10.62
CA LYS A 3 -0.40 12.73 11.09
C LYS A 3 -0.21 11.68 9.98
N LEU A 4 1.02 11.26 9.73
CA LEU A 4 1.41 10.14 8.84
C LEU A 4 0.97 8.76 9.36
N ALA A 5 0.03 8.72 10.32
CA ALA A 5 -0.26 7.54 11.13
C ALA A 5 -1.62 6.90 10.83
N MET A 6 -2.48 7.52 10.03
CA MET A 6 -3.88 7.07 9.93
C MET A 6 -4.07 5.80 9.08
N ASN A 7 -3.10 5.41 8.24
CA ASN A 7 -3.27 4.25 7.36
C ASN A 7 -2.12 3.22 7.34
N ILE A 8 -1.18 3.32 8.28
CA ILE A 8 -0.13 2.32 8.51
C ILE A 8 -0.69 0.90 8.66
N PRO A 9 -1.84 0.67 9.35
CA PRO A 9 -2.39 -0.67 9.48
C PRO A 9 -2.79 -1.29 8.13
N ALA A 10 -3.41 -0.53 7.23
CA ALA A 10 -3.83 -1.04 5.92
C ALA A 10 -2.61 -1.27 5.00
N GLY A 11 -1.63 -0.36 5.04
CA GLY A 11 -0.39 -0.50 4.28
C GLY A 11 0.44 -1.71 4.70
N ASN A 12 0.62 -1.93 6.00
CA ASN A 12 1.32 -3.13 6.51
C ASN A 12 0.57 -4.40 6.11
N ARG A 13 -0.74 -4.43 6.29
CA ARG A 13 -1.57 -5.57 5.92
C ARG A 13 -1.50 -5.89 4.42
N ALA A 14 -1.51 -4.86 3.56
CA ALA A 14 -1.36 -5.05 2.13
C ALA A 14 0.00 -5.65 1.76
N ILE A 15 1.08 -5.18 2.41
CA ILE A 15 2.44 -5.73 2.22
C ILE A 15 2.50 -7.20 2.64
N ASP A 16 2.00 -7.53 3.82
CA ASP A 16 2.04 -8.90 4.36
C ASP A 16 1.27 -9.86 3.44
N ILE A 17 0.07 -9.47 3.01
CA ILE A 17 -0.74 -10.27 2.08
C ILE A 17 -0.05 -10.39 0.72
N TYR A 18 0.46 -9.29 0.17
CA TYR A 18 1.09 -9.30 -1.14
C TYR A 18 2.32 -10.20 -1.15
N GLY A 19 3.21 -10.06 -0.15
CA GLY A 19 4.42 -10.88 -0.04
C GLY A 19 4.11 -12.37 0.12
N ALA A 20 3.06 -12.71 0.87
CA ALA A 20 2.59 -14.10 0.98
C ALA A 20 2.07 -14.68 -0.35
N LEU A 21 1.49 -13.85 -1.22
CA LEU A 21 0.94 -14.28 -2.51
C LEU A 21 1.96 -14.25 -3.65
N SER A 22 2.85 -13.26 -3.69
CA SER A 22 3.84 -13.08 -4.75
C SER A 22 5.09 -13.94 -4.55
N GLY A 23 5.34 -14.40 -3.32
CA GLY A 23 6.55 -15.15 -2.97
C GLY A 23 7.81 -14.29 -2.88
N HIS A 24 7.68 -12.96 -2.95
CA HIS A 24 8.79 -12.01 -2.78
C HIS A 24 8.33 -10.75 -2.05
N SER A 25 9.24 -10.13 -1.30
CA SER A 25 8.97 -8.87 -0.57
C SER A 25 8.84 -7.67 -1.50
N GLU A 26 8.29 -6.58 -0.99
CA GLU A 26 8.26 -5.30 -1.67
C GLU A 26 9.69 -4.78 -1.94
N ALA A 27 9.88 -4.11 -3.08
CA ALA A 27 11.17 -3.51 -3.39
C ALA A 27 11.48 -2.31 -2.46
N PRO A 28 12.76 -1.97 -2.24
CA PRO A 28 13.15 -0.80 -1.46
C PRO A 28 12.45 0.47 -1.97
N GLY A 29 11.87 1.25 -1.05
CA GLY A 29 11.16 2.50 -1.38
C GLY A 29 9.67 2.34 -1.73
N VAL A 30 9.21 1.15 -2.12
CA VAL A 30 7.79 0.89 -2.45
C VAL A 30 6.89 1.13 -1.23
N ARG A 31 7.35 0.79 -0.03
CA ARG A 31 6.63 1.03 1.22
C ARG A 31 6.33 2.52 1.46
N ALA A 32 7.25 3.42 1.14
CA ALA A 32 7.03 4.85 1.29
C ALA A 32 6.02 5.38 0.26
N GLN A 33 6.11 4.91 -0.99
CA GLN A 33 5.16 5.26 -2.04
C GLN A 33 3.76 4.73 -1.74
N LEU A 34 3.66 3.50 -1.21
CA LEU A 34 2.41 2.91 -0.76
C LEU A 34 1.78 3.74 0.36
N SER A 35 2.57 4.17 1.36
CA SER A 35 2.07 5.04 2.43
C SER A 35 1.50 6.34 1.88
N GLN A 36 2.21 7.00 0.94
CA GLN A 36 1.74 8.22 0.31
C GLN A 36 0.45 7.99 -0.50
N HIS A 37 0.36 6.89 -1.25
CA HIS A 37 -0.83 6.53 -2.01
C HIS A 37 -2.06 6.35 -1.09
N LEU A 38 -1.87 5.64 0.02
CA LEU A 38 -2.92 5.37 0.99
C LEU A 38 -3.33 6.61 1.80
N ASP A 39 -2.39 7.51 2.09
CA ASP A 39 -2.69 8.79 2.74
C ASP A 39 -3.46 9.73 1.81
N GLN A 40 -3.19 9.69 0.51
CA GLN A 40 -3.94 10.45 -0.50
C GLN A 40 -5.39 9.99 -0.57
N LEU A 41 -5.64 8.68 -0.72
CA LEU A 41 -6.99 8.12 -0.72
C LEU A 41 -7.76 8.44 0.57
N HIS A 42 -7.07 8.40 1.70
CA HIS A 42 -7.65 8.77 2.97
C HIS A 42 -8.06 10.25 3.04
N SER A 43 -7.21 11.13 2.51
CA SER A 43 -7.49 12.56 2.42
C SER A 43 -8.64 12.88 1.46
N GLU A 44 -8.88 12.01 0.48
CA GLU A 44 -10.01 12.05 -0.45
C GLU A 44 -11.32 11.50 0.15
N GLY A 45 -11.28 10.99 1.39
CA GLY A 45 -12.44 10.54 2.14
C GLY A 45 -12.54 9.02 2.31
N GLU A 46 -11.60 8.24 1.76
CA GLU A 46 -11.58 6.80 1.96
C GLU A 46 -11.08 6.45 3.37
N THR A 47 -12.00 6.10 4.25
CA THR A 47 -11.68 5.74 5.65
C THR A 47 -11.83 4.25 5.93
N ASP A 48 -12.40 3.47 4.99
CA ASP A 48 -12.59 2.04 5.18
C ASP A 48 -11.26 1.29 5.07
N HIS A 49 -10.91 0.62 6.17
CA HIS A 49 -9.65 -0.10 6.29
C HIS A 49 -9.50 -1.24 5.26
N HIS A 50 -10.59 -1.93 4.91
CA HIS A 50 -10.54 -3.02 3.95
C HIS A 50 -10.35 -2.48 2.52
N ARG A 51 -11.05 -1.40 2.15
CA ARG A 51 -10.89 -0.74 0.86
C ARG A 51 -9.47 -0.20 0.69
N LEU A 52 -8.92 0.44 1.72
CA LEU A 52 -7.53 0.90 1.71
C LEU A 52 -6.53 -0.26 1.56
N THR A 53 -6.80 -1.40 2.19
CA THR A 53 -6.00 -2.62 1.98
C THR A 53 -6.05 -3.08 0.51
N VAL A 54 -7.24 -3.10 -0.11
CA VAL A 54 -7.41 -3.49 -1.52
C VAL A 54 -6.69 -2.52 -2.47
N HIS A 55 -6.76 -1.22 -2.19
CA HIS A 55 -5.99 -0.22 -2.92
C HIS A 55 -4.48 -0.48 -2.79
N GLY A 56 -4.01 -0.82 -1.58
CA GLY A 56 -2.62 -1.17 -1.35
C GLY A 56 -2.16 -2.40 -2.15
N LEU A 57 -2.96 -3.46 -2.19
CA LEU A 57 -2.67 -4.65 -3.00
C LEU A 57 -2.59 -4.32 -4.50
N SER A 58 -3.51 -3.49 -4.99
CA SER A 58 -3.54 -3.06 -6.39
C SER A 58 -2.29 -2.23 -6.74
N PHE A 59 -1.90 -1.33 -5.84
CA PHE A 59 -0.68 -0.52 -5.98
C PHE A 59 0.58 -1.38 -6.05
N LEU A 60 0.73 -2.35 -5.14
CA LEU A 60 1.89 -3.25 -5.08
C LEU A 60 2.02 -4.07 -6.37
N ARG A 61 0.90 -4.63 -6.87
CA ARG A 61 0.88 -5.37 -8.14
C ARG A 61 1.31 -4.50 -9.32
N GLN A 62 0.83 -3.26 -9.40
CA GLN A 62 1.20 -2.36 -10.49
C GLN A 62 2.69 -2.01 -10.47
N ASN A 63 3.24 -1.76 -9.28
CA ASN A 63 4.67 -1.49 -9.11
C ASN A 63 5.53 -2.67 -9.58
N ASP A 64 5.11 -3.89 -9.25
CA ASP A 64 5.80 -5.11 -9.65
C ASP A 64 5.75 -5.35 -11.17
N LEU A 65 4.59 -5.12 -11.79
CA LEU A 65 4.45 -5.19 -13.25
C LEU A 65 5.36 -4.18 -13.97
N GLN A 66 5.42 -2.93 -13.48
CA GLN A 66 6.30 -1.89 -14.05
C GLN A 66 7.79 -2.22 -13.92
N ARG A 67 8.18 -2.96 -12.89
CA ARG A 67 9.56 -3.42 -12.70
C ARG A 67 9.97 -4.54 -13.66
N ASN A 68 9.01 -5.39 -14.04
CA ASN A 68 9.26 -6.58 -14.85
C ASN A 68 8.91 -6.38 -16.35
N SER A 69 8.67 -5.12 -16.75
CA SER A 69 8.43 -4.70 -18.15
C SER A 69 9.73 -4.23 -18.80
#